data_AF-A0A945JHD8-F1
#
_entry.id   AF-A0A945JHD8-F1
#
_cell.length_a   1.000
_cell.length_b   1.000
_cell.length_c   1.000
_cell.angle_alpha   90.00
_cell.angle_beta   90.00
_cell.angle_gamma   90.00
#
_symmetry.space_group_name_H-M   'P 1'
#
loop_
_entity.id
_entity.type
_entity.pdbx_description
1 polymer ?
#
loop_
_entity_poly.entity_id
_entity_poly.type
_entity_poly.pdbx_seq_one_letter_code
_entity_poly.pdbx_strand_id
1 'polypeptide(L)'
;MAVASGSARAEPLVRLVHGLPWHGVSSLIGYRGRLWFANSVKFVNHNSADLYSFDPATGKTRYEKHLFSQDAGDPLIMGGLLYWPFEDSRFSPGHGEFMVTNGRDWGWHVIPAGRAFHTHTMAGASGTLYAALSSWSAKIAVSRDRGTSWKLYFEYPTPERKVSRITSLAVLRGTVFAGLTTWYDDTSPKLLRVGSEGAAPVPGWPVGSEVTPTIAYKGWVYAVNKGPDGSALWRTDGQLVEKLRGPDGVIDSFASDGEQLWAVTARRGSGSLWRTIDGSHWSPVHRFEAVRPLSVAVFGGAPYVGVLSDGGGELWGPEKAVAPGFNAPIRDLPKSPRLSAPRRQAALAALDKVLADRNQYRRLRFAVRPLALDRSKKTSDALIQRLSGPFPEGSARMFGRRRIATDRMAQWYLLWALAHNGQGRVPLRYLDIPWTSKPNRAEKYIQQPLAAAWAVARLNQRDRATLSALIKRLDRPGDPKWLTGDMVGALTDLTGKRFGYDVGAWRRWWRDRPDP
;
A
#
# COMPACT_ATOMS: atom_id res chain seq x y z
N MET A 1 -1.87 -12.86 -48.31
CA MET A 1 -1.31 -11.51 -48.11
C MET A 1 -0.53 -11.51 -46.81
N ALA A 2 0.80 -11.48 -46.91
CA ALA A 2 1.69 -11.41 -45.77
C ALA A 2 1.69 -9.98 -45.22
N VAL A 3 1.23 -9.80 -43.98
CA VAL A 3 1.41 -8.54 -43.27
C VAL A 3 2.82 -8.53 -42.73
N ALA A 4 3.64 -7.61 -43.25
CA ALA A 4 5.00 -7.39 -42.81
C ALA A 4 5.02 -7.11 -41.29
N SER A 5 5.63 -8.02 -40.52
CA SER A 5 5.98 -7.81 -39.13
C SER A 5 7.17 -6.86 -39.05
N GLY A 6 6.93 -5.58 -39.29
CA GLY A 6 7.90 -4.53 -39.03
C GLY A 6 8.20 -4.48 -37.54
N SER A 7 9.46 -4.63 -37.17
CA SER A 7 9.97 -4.32 -35.84
C SER A 7 9.85 -2.82 -35.61
N ALA A 8 8.66 -2.36 -35.22
CA ALA A 8 8.49 -1.00 -34.73
C ALA A 8 9.43 -0.84 -33.54
N ARG A 9 10.51 -0.08 -33.77
CA ARG A 9 11.46 0.36 -32.74
C ARG A 9 10.59 1.08 -31.71
N ALA A 10 10.53 0.56 -30.49
CA ALA A 10 9.69 1.18 -29.48
C ALA A 10 10.15 2.62 -29.31
N GLU A 11 9.19 3.55 -29.30
CA GLU A 11 9.50 4.96 -29.12
C GLU A 11 10.28 5.16 -27.82
N PRO A 12 11.32 6.02 -27.83
CA PRO A 12 12.07 6.32 -26.63
C PRO A 12 11.14 6.90 -25.56
N LEU A 13 11.26 6.41 -24.33
CA LEU A 13 10.51 6.97 -23.23
C LEU A 13 11.00 8.38 -22.91
N VAL A 14 10.06 9.26 -22.61
CA VAL A 14 10.31 10.61 -22.13
C VAL A 14 9.82 10.75 -20.70
N ARG A 15 10.38 11.72 -19.98
CA ARG A 15 9.94 12.05 -18.62
C ARG A 15 8.61 12.81 -18.68
N LEU A 16 7.54 12.20 -18.17
CA LEU A 16 6.17 12.73 -18.20
C LEU A 16 5.81 13.49 -16.93
N VAL A 17 6.33 13.03 -15.78
CA VAL A 17 6.06 13.61 -14.46
C VAL A 17 7.38 13.68 -13.70
N HIS A 18 7.60 14.77 -12.96
CA HIS A 18 8.79 14.96 -12.14
C HIS A 18 8.49 15.90 -10.96
N GLY A 19 9.43 15.99 -10.02
CA GLY A 19 9.31 16.93 -8.89
C GLY A 19 8.21 16.55 -7.89
N LEU A 20 7.83 15.28 -7.84
CA LEU A 20 6.86 14.81 -6.86
C LEU A 20 7.44 14.92 -5.44
N PRO A 21 6.59 15.04 -4.40
CA PRO A 21 7.04 15.31 -3.03
C PRO A 21 8.03 14.30 -2.45
N TRP A 22 7.95 13.05 -2.91
CA TRP A 22 8.78 11.93 -2.48
C TRP A 22 9.62 11.38 -3.63
N HIS A 23 10.74 10.76 -3.34
CA HIS A 23 11.76 10.40 -4.33
C HIS A 23 11.42 9.20 -5.23
N GLY A 24 10.45 8.35 -4.88
CA GLY A 24 10.12 7.15 -5.66
C GLY A 24 8.74 7.15 -6.26
N VAL A 25 8.61 6.67 -7.51
CA VAL A 25 7.33 6.28 -8.15
C VAL A 25 7.31 4.77 -8.35
N SER A 26 6.22 4.13 -7.92
CA SER A 26 6.08 2.67 -7.94
C SER A 26 4.63 2.22 -8.01
N SER A 27 4.41 0.90 -7.98
CA SER A 27 3.07 0.31 -7.86
C SER A 27 2.15 0.81 -8.97
N LEU A 28 2.66 0.86 -10.21
CA LEU A 28 1.94 1.40 -11.36
C LEU A 28 0.82 0.45 -11.78
N ILE A 29 -0.36 0.99 -12.07
CA ILE A 29 -1.50 0.19 -12.53
C ILE A 29 -2.49 1.02 -13.35
N GLY A 30 -2.92 0.50 -14.50
CA GLY A 30 -3.93 1.13 -15.34
C GLY A 30 -5.34 0.92 -14.79
N TYR A 31 -6.08 1.98 -14.47
CA TYR A 31 -7.44 1.88 -13.94
C TYR A 31 -8.32 3.05 -14.39
N ARG A 32 -9.48 2.72 -14.98
CA ARG A 32 -10.50 3.67 -15.45
C ARG A 32 -9.95 4.78 -16.36
N GLY A 33 -9.19 4.40 -17.40
CA GLY A 33 -8.65 5.34 -18.38
C GLY A 33 -7.47 6.18 -17.90
N ARG A 34 -6.95 5.92 -16.69
CA ARG A 34 -5.79 6.61 -16.13
C ARG A 34 -4.74 5.62 -15.66
N LEU A 35 -3.48 6.03 -15.67
CA LEU A 35 -2.40 5.31 -15.04
C LEU A 35 -2.27 5.77 -13.60
N TRP A 36 -2.47 4.88 -12.63
CA TRP A 36 -2.33 5.17 -11.22
C TRP A 36 -0.97 4.71 -10.71
N PHE A 37 -0.44 5.40 -9.71
CA PHE A 37 0.83 5.04 -9.10
C PHE A 37 0.96 5.59 -7.68
N ALA A 38 1.85 4.97 -6.90
CA ALA A 38 2.25 5.47 -5.59
C ALA A 38 3.53 6.31 -5.71
N ASN A 39 3.51 7.50 -5.14
CA ASN A 39 4.69 8.29 -4.85
C ASN A 39 5.02 8.15 -3.36
N SER A 40 6.18 7.59 -3.05
CA SER A 40 6.57 7.30 -1.67
C SER A 40 8.07 7.48 -1.46
N VAL A 41 8.44 7.59 -0.19
CA VAL A 41 9.83 7.49 0.24
C VAL A 41 10.19 6.02 0.11
N LYS A 42 10.97 5.60 -0.90
CA LYS A 42 11.30 4.19 -1.12
C LYS A 42 12.49 3.71 -0.29
N PHE A 43 12.44 2.42 0.07
CA PHE A 43 13.43 1.69 0.86
C PHE A 43 13.43 2.04 2.36
N VAL A 44 14.60 2.20 2.97
CA VAL A 44 14.75 2.34 4.43
C VAL A 44 14.22 3.71 4.88
N ASN A 45 13.57 3.76 6.05
CA ASN A 45 12.98 4.98 6.63
C ASN A 45 11.83 5.58 5.79
N HIS A 46 11.06 4.74 5.07
CA HIS A 46 9.87 5.23 4.40
C HIS A 46 8.89 5.85 5.40
N ASN A 47 8.22 6.94 5.05
CA ASN A 47 7.34 7.65 5.97
C ASN A 47 6.05 8.15 5.36
N SER A 48 5.85 8.08 4.05
CA SER A 48 4.67 8.61 3.38
C SER A 48 4.43 7.89 2.06
N ALA A 49 3.16 7.64 1.75
CA ALA A 49 2.71 7.13 0.47
C ALA A 49 1.50 7.92 -0.02
N ASP A 50 1.65 8.53 -1.19
CA ASP A 50 0.60 9.27 -1.88
C ASP A 50 0.25 8.57 -3.18
N LEU A 51 -1.04 8.54 -3.50
CA LEU A 51 -1.55 8.05 -4.76
C LEU A 51 -1.78 9.20 -5.72
N TYR A 52 -1.30 9.01 -6.94
CA TYR A 52 -1.51 9.91 -8.06
C TYR A 52 -2.11 9.14 -9.22
N SER A 53 -2.69 9.89 -10.16
CA SER A 53 -3.07 9.36 -11.45
C SER A 53 -2.61 10.27 -12.58
N PHE A 54 -2.07 9.69 -13.63
CA PHE A 54 -1.67 10.33 -14.87
C PHE A 54 -2.70 10.07 -15.96
N ASP A 55 -3.03 11.12 -16.71
CA ASP A 55 -3.89 11.07 -17.88
C ASP A 55 -3.05 11.07 -19.16
N PRO A 56 -2.94 9.95 -19.87
CA PRO A 56 -2.16 9.93 -21.10
C PRO A 56 -2.73 10.83 -22.20
N ALA A 57 -4.04 11.08 -22.22
CA ALA A 57 -4.65 11.92 -23.25
C ALA A 57 -4.38 13.41 -23.06
N THR A 58 -4.18 13.85 -21.82
CA THR A 58 -3.97 15.29 -21.52
C THR A 58 -2.58 15.60 -20.97
N GLY A 59 -1.76 14.59 -20.68
CA GLY A 59 -0.48 14.74 -19.98
C GLY A 59 -0.61 15.20 -18.53
N LYS A 60 -1.83 15.26 -17.97
CA LYS A 60 -2.08 15.83 -16.65
C LYS A 60 -2.00 14.79 -15.54
N THR A 61 -1.13 15.06 -14.57
CA THR A 61 -1.05 14.34 -13.30
C THR A 61 -2.00 14.95 -12.27
N ARG A 62 -2.63 14.11 -11.46
CA ARG A 62 -3.56 14.50 -10.41
C ARG A 62 -3.22 13.79 -9.10
N TYR A 63 -3.21 14.53 -8.00
CA TYR A 63 -3.18 13.96 -6.65
C TYR A 63 -4.52 13.30 -6.31
N GLU A 64 -4.51 12.05 -5.87
CA GLU A 64 -5.74 11.27 -5.64
C GLU A 64 -5.99 11.00 -4.18
N LYS A 65 -4.97 10.58 -3.42
CA LYS A 65 -5.18 10.10 -2.06
C LYS A 65 -3.88 10.08 -1.28
N HIS A 66 -3.95 10.43 0.01
CA HIS A 66 -2.91 10.04 0.96
C HIS A 66 -3.22 8.62 1.47
N LEU A 67 -2.23 7.73 1.55
CA LEU A 67 -2.36 6.47 2.28
C LEU A 67 -1.84 6.65 3.70
N PHE A 68 -2.52 6.06 4.69
CA PHE A 68 -2.00 6.04 6.06
C PHE A 68 -0.94 4.94 6.25
N SER A 69 0.00 4.93 5.32
CA SER A 69 1.03 3.94 5.16
C SER A 69 2.33 4.66 4.80
N GLN A 70 3.44 4.06 5.19
CA GLN A 70 4.75 4.59 4.82
C GLN A 70 5.14 4.20 3.40
N ASP A 71 4.53 3.15 2.85
CA ASP A 71 4.64 2.74 1.45
C ASP A 71 3.38 1.99 0.96
N ALA A 72 3.23 1.80 -0.34
CA ALA A 72 2.17 1.01 -0.95
C ALA A 72 2.72 -0.31 -1.49
N GLY A 73 1.99 -1.39 -1.27
CA GLY A 73 2.28 -2.67 -1.91
C GLY A 73 1.84 -2.72 -3.37
N ASP A 74 1.93 -3.90 -4.00
CA ASP A 74 1.48 -4.11 -5.38
C ASP A 74 -0.06 -4.12 -5.46
N PRO A 75 -0.66 -3.17 -6.20
CA PRO A 75 -2.09 -3.00 -6.27
C PRO A 75 -2.75 -4.05 -7.16
N LEU A 76 -4.05 -4.21 -6.98
CA LEU A 76 -4.85 -5.17 -7.73
C LEU A 76 -6.13 -4.52 -8.23
N ILE A 77 -6.53 -4.87 -9.46
CA ILE A 77 -7.90 -4.65 -9.94
C ILE A 77 -8.66 -5.97 -9.88
N MET A 78 -9.78 -5.99 -9.16
CA MET A 78 -10.67 -7.14 -9.14
C MET A 78 -12.12 -6.70 -9.05
N GLY A 79 -12.97 -7.29 -9.91
CA GLY A 79 -14.41 -7.04 -9.88
C GLY A 79 -14.76 -5.56 -10.03
N GLY A 80 -14.01 -4.81 -10.86
CA GLY A 80 -14.21 -3.37 -11.13
C GLY A 80 -13.69 -2.42 -10.06
N LEU A 81 -13.07 -2.92 -8.99
CA LEU A 81 -12.49 -2.13 -7.90
C LEU A 81 -10.97 -2.19 -7.95
N LEU A 82 -10.32 -1.11 -7.53
CA LEU A 82 -8.87 -0.99 -7.37
C LEU A 82 -8.50 -1.06 -5.88
N TYR A 83 -7.62 -1.98 -5.52
CA TYR A 83 -7.16 -2.27 -4.16
C TYR A 83 -5.70 -1.83 -3.99
N TRP A 84 -5.43 -1.10 -2.92
CA TRP A 84 -4.13 -0.52 -2.55
C TRP A 84 -3.67 -1.09 -1.21
N PRO A 85 -2.77 -2.10 -1.21
CA PRO A 85 -2.22 -2.67 0.00
C PRO A 85 -1.36 -1.66 0.75
N PHE A 86 -1.47 -1.63 2.08
CA PHE A 86 -0.58 -0.82 2.91
C PHE A 86 0.65 -1.64 3.22
N GLU A 87 1.74 -1.39 2.50
CA GLU A 87 2.99 -2.12 2.71
C GLU A 87 3.49 -1.89 4.12
N ASP A 88 3.46 -0.68 4.67
CA ASP A 88 3.84 -0.46 6.06
C ASP A 88 2.94 0.59 6.75
N SER A 89 1.75 0.13 7.16
CA SER A 89 0.74 0.99 7.80
C SER A 89 1.31 1.77 8.98
N ARG A 90 0.95 3.04 9.12
CA ARG A 90 1.42 3.86 10.26
C ARG A 90 0.81 3.44 11.60
N PHE A 91 -0.42 2.91 11.62
CA PHE A 91 -1.02 2.36 12.85
C PHE A 91 -0.42 1.01 13.24
N SER A 92 -0.13 0.19 12.21
CA SER A 92 0.23 -1.23 12.19
C SER A 92 0.52 -1.90 13.55
N PRO A 93 -0.53 -2.31 14.28
CA PRO A 93 -0.38 -2.89 15.60
C PRO A 93 -0.49 -4.43 15.59
N GLY A 94 -0.68 -5.07 14.44
CA GLY A 94 -0.90 -6.53 14.33
C GLY A 94 -2.10 -6.91 13.47
N HIS A 95 -2.32 -6.21 12.37
CA HIS A 95 -3.28 -6.53 11.30
C HIS A 95 -2.78 -5.92 9.99
N GLY A 96 -3.22 -6.47 8.85
CA GLY A 96 -2.98 -5.85 7.54
C GLY A 96 -4.01 -4.77 7.26
N GLU A 97 -3.73 -3.87 6.33
CA GLU A 97 -4.63 -2.78 5.93
C GLU A 97 -4.54 -2.53 4.44
N PHE A 98 -5.63 -2.03 3.87
CA PHE A 98 -5.67 -1.63 2.47
C PHE A 98 -6.74 -0.57 2.23
N MET A 99 -6.56 0.19 1.16
CA MET A 99 -7.61 1.02 0.59
C MET A 99 -8.24 0.35 -0.62
N VAL A 100 -9.52 0.62 -0.85
CA VAL A 100 -10.24 0.20 -2.05
C VAL A 100 -10.97 1.40 -2.64
N THR A 101 -10.96 1.52 -3.96
CA THR A 101 -11.67 2.59 -4.68
C THR A 101 -12.39 2.04 -5.91
N ASN A 102 -13.49 2.69 -6.26
CA ASN A 102 -14.17 2.53 -7.55
C ASN A 102 -13.78 3.62 -8.57
N GLY A 103 -12.77 4.44 -8.24
CA GLY A 103 -12.29 5.60 -8.99
C GLY A 103 -12.88 6.93 -8.54
N ARG A 104 -13.90 6.92 -7.68
CA ARG A 104 -14.55 8.09 -7.10
C ARG A 104 -14.56 8.03 -5.58
N ASP A 105 -15.09 6.93 -5.06
CA ASP A 105 -15.30 6.69 -3.63
C ASP A 105 -14.13 5.88 -3.07
N TRP A 106 -13.84 6.05 -1.77
CA TRP A 106 -12.73 5.37 -1.10
C TRP A 106 -13.18 4.67 0.18
N GLY A 107 -12.77 3.41 0.33
CA GLY A 107 -12.96 2.59 1.52
C GLY A 107 -11.62 2.23 2.15
N TRP A 108 -11.53 2.30 3.48
CA TRP A 108 -10.37 1.83 4.24
C TRP A 108 -10.76 0.58 5.03
N HIS A 109 -10.01 -0.49 4.84
CA HIS A 109 -10.33 -1.82 5.33
C HIS A 109 -9.13 -2.45 6.05
N VAL A 110 -9.46 -3.38 6.94
CA VAL A 110 -8.51 -4.10 7.79
C VAL A 110 -8.54 -5.58 7.44
N ILE A 111 -7.38 -6.22 7.46
CA ILE A 111 -7.18 -7.66 7.34
C ILE A 111 -6.80 -8.20 8.73
N PRO A 112 -7.77 -8.62 9.55
CA PRO A 112 -7.54 -8.98 10.95
C PRO A 112 -6.89 -10.36 11.13
N ALA A 113 -6.86 -11.18 10.09
CA ALA A 113 -6.29 -12.52 10.13
C ALA A 113 -4.75 -12.46 10.26
N GLY A 114 -4.19 -13.33 11.10
CA GLY A 114 -2.76 -13.65 11.05
C GLY A 114 -1.78 -12.66 11.69
N ARG A 115 -2.16 -11.62 12.45
CA ARG A 115 -1.20 -10.64 13.02
C ARG A 115 -0.14 -10.17 12.01
N ALA A 116 -0.49 -9.20 11.17
CA ALA A 116 0.42 -8.65 10.17
C ALA A 116 0.90 -7.24 10.56
N PHE A 117 2.04 -6.83 10.00
CA PHE A 117 2.43 -5.42 9.95
C PHE A 117 2.34 -4.82 8.54
N HIS A 118 2.57 -5.68 7.55
CA HIS A 118 2.71 -5.33 6.15
C HIS A 118 1.66 -6.08 5.33
N THR A 119 1.09 -5.39 4.34
CA THR A 119 0.33 -6.01 3.24
C THR A 119 1.11 -5.70 1.96
N HIS A 120 1.97 -6.63 1.53
CA HIS A 120 2.95 -6.35 0.47
C HIS A 120 2.32 -6.37 -0.93
N THR A 121 1.36 -7.24 -1.16
CA THR A 121 0.77 -7.45 -2.49
C THR A 121 -0.58 -8.12 -2.36
N MET A 122 -1.44 -7.92 -3.35
CA MET A 122 -2.72 -8.60 -3.47
C MET A 122 -2.88 -9.23 -4.85
N ALA A 123 -3.55 -10.38 -4.90
CA ALA A 123 -3.89 -11.06 -6.14
C ALA A 123 -5.35 -11.51 -6.16
N GLY A 124 -5.93 -11.62 -7.35
CA GLY A 124 -7.30 -12.11 -7.56
C GLY A 124 -7.29 -13.40 -8.36
N ALA A 125 -7.90 -14.46 -7.83
CA ALA A 125 -8.07 -15.72 -8.56
C ALA A 125 -9.46 -16.31 -8.27
N SER A 126 -10.20 -16.65 -9.32
CA SER A 126 -11.53 -17.28 -9.23
C SER A 126 -12.49 -16.56 -8.25
N GLY A 127 -12.53 -15.23 -8.32
CA GLY A 127 -13.37 -14.39 -7.45
C GLY A 127 -12.89 -14.26 -5.99
N THR A 128 -11.76 -14.87 -5.64
CA THR A 128 -11.14 -14.78 -4.31
C THR A 128 -10.00 -13.76 -4.33
N LEU A 129 -10.00 -12.86 -3.35
CA LEU A 129 -8.87 -11.99 -3.05
C LEU A 129 -7.88 -12.75 -2.18
N TYR A 130 -6.60 -12.64 -2.53
CA TYR A 130 -5.46 -13.09 -1.76
C TYR A 130 -4.66 -11.87 -1.34
N ALA A 131 -4.26 -11.81 -0.07
CA ALA A 131 -3.38 -10.78 0.44
C ALA A 131 -2.14 -11.44 1.05
N ALA A 132 -0.97 -11.04 0.56
CA ALA A 132 0.30 -11.42 1.17
C ALA A 132 0.58 -10.50 2.35
N LEU A 133 0.59 -11.10 3.54
CA LEU A 133 0.79 -10.42 4.80
C LEU A 133 2.16 -10.80 5.36
N SER A 134 2.82 -9.88 6.04
CA SER A 134 3.99 -10.22 6.83
C SER A 134 4.00 -9.47 8.16
N SER A 135 4.47 -10.16 9.20
CA SER A 135 4.97 -9.53 10.42
C SER A 135 6.36 -10.06 10.73
N TRP A 136 6.43 -11.12 11.54
CA TRP A 136 7.62 -11.95 11.71
C TRP A 136 7.56 -13.18 10.80
N SER A 137 6.37 -13.66 10.50
CA SER A 137 6.12 -14.76 9.55
C SER A 137 5.34 -14.27 8.34
N ALA A 138 5.66 -14.87 7.18
CA ALA A 138 4.94 -14.70 5.94
C ALA A 138 3.60 -15.43 5.99
N LYS A 139 2.54 -14.79 5.49
CA LYS A 139 1.18 -15.31 5.54
C LYS A 139 0.41 -14.97 4.29
N ILE A 140 -0.59 -15.79 4.00
CA ILE A 140 -1.61 -15.50 2.99
C ILE A 140 -2.96 -15.47 3.69
N ALA A 141 -3.69 -14.38 3.52
CA ALA A 141 -5.09 -14.28 3.92
C ALA A 141 -5.99 -14.23 2.68
N VAL A 142 -7.18 -14.79 2.78
CA VAL A 142 -8.15 -14.85 1.68
C VAL A 142 -9.47 -14.20 2.05
N SER A 143 -10.10 -13.56 1.06
CA SER A 143 -11.44 -12.99 1.14
C SER A 143 -12.26 -13.36 -0.09
N ARG A 144 -13.50 -13.80 0.13
CA ARG A 144 -14.48 -14.13 -0.93
C ARG A 144 -15.60 -13.10 -1.06
N ASP A 145 -15.54 -12.03 -0.26
CA ASP A 145 -16.56 -11.00 -0.13
C ASP A 145 -16.01 -9.61 -0.40
N ARG A 146 -15.07 -9.51 -1.35
CA ARG A 146 -14.44 -8.24 -1.79
C ARG A 146 -13.66 -7.52 -0.69
N GLY A 147 -13.19 -8.26 0.33
CA GLY A 147 -12.32 -7.75 1.38
C GLY A 147 -13.05 -7.32 2.66
N THR A 148 -14.31 -7.71 2.86
CA THR A 148 -15.05 -7.42 4.11
C THR A 148 -14.77 -8.42 5.22
N SER A 149 -14.53 -9.68 4.87
CA SER A 149 -14.08 -10.70 5.81
C SER A 149 -12.87 -11.44 5.26
N TRP A 150 -12.01 -11.86 6.18
CA TRP A 150 -10.72 -12.47 5.87
C TRP A 150 -10.50 -13.71 6.71
N LYS A 151 -9.93 -14.74 6.10
CA LYS A 151 -9.45 -15.95 6.79
C LYS A 151 -7.95 -16.10 6.56
N LEU A 152 -7.21 -16.47 7.60
CA LEU A 152 -5.83 -16.90 7.43
C LEU A 152 -5.86 -18.21 6.65
N TYR A 153 -5.12 -18.25 5.55
CA TYR A 153 -5.06 -19.41 4.66
C TYR A 153 -3.78 -20.19 4.83
N PHE A 154 -2.66 -19.48 4.92
CA PHE A 154 -1.33 -20.05 5.05
C PHE A 154 -0.49 -19.18 5.97
N GLU A 155 0.36 -19.82 6.78
CA GLU A 155 1.41 -19.19 7.56
C GLU A 155 2.68 -20.02 7.40
N TYR A 156 3.76 -19.37 6.95
CA TYR A 156 5.06 -20.03 6.79
C TYR A 156 5.67 -20.33 8.17
N PRO A 157 6.17 -21.56 8.41
CA PRO A 157 6.75 -21.98 9.69
C PRO A 157 8.09 -21.28 9.94
N THR A 158 8.02 -20.02 10.36
CA THR A 158 9.21 -19.18 10.55
C THR A 158 9.84 -19.48 11.91
N PRO A 159 11.14 -19.83 11.97
CA PRO A 159 11.82 -20.07 13.23
C PRO A 159 11.79 -18.84 14.15
N GLU A 160 11.95 -19.08 15.45
CA GLU A 160 11.98 -17.99 16.43
C GLU A 160 13.06 -16.96 16.08
N ARG A 161 12.75 -15.67 16.26
CA ARG A 161 13.66 -14.53 16.01
C ARG A 161 14.14 -14.39 14.57
N LYS A 162 13.53 -15.11 13.63
CA LYS A 162 13.73 -14.94 12.19
C LYS A 162 12.54 -14.19 11.57
N VAL A 163 12.74 -13.74 10.33
CA VAL A 163 11.71 -13.02 9.55
C VAL A 163 11.55 -13.68 8.20
N SER A 164 10.32 -14.03 7.84
CA SER A 164 9.95 -14.40 6.48
C SER A 164 8.91 -13.43 5.92
N ARG A 165 8.89 -13.27 4.59
CA ARG A 165 7.92 -12.42 3.88
C ARG A 165 7.43 -13.09 2.61
N ILE A 166 6.18 -12.85 2.24
CA ILE A 166 5.73 -13.01 0.85
C ILE A 166 5.52 -11.60 0.31
N THR A 167 6.27 -11.24 -0.72
CA THR A 167 6.30 -9.87 -1.27
C THR A 167 5.74 -9.78 -2.67
N SER A 168 5.58 -10.90 -3.38
CA SER A 168 5.03 -10.93 -4.72
C SER A 168 4.05 -12.09 -4.90
N LEU A 169 3.02 -11.88 -5.71
CA LEU A 169 2.00 -12.88 -6.07
C LEU A 169 1.78 -12.85 -7.59
N ALA A 170 1.71 -14.02 -8.20
CA ALA A 170 1.30 -14.20 -9.59
C ALA A 170 0.13 -15.18 -9.69
N VAL A 171 -0.70 -15.03 -10.72
CA VAL A 171 -1.85 -15.93 -10.95
C VAL A 171 -1.73 -16.54 -12.33
N LEU A 172 -1.61 -17.86 -12.39
CA LEU A 172 -1.58 -18.64 -13.63
C LEU A 172 -2.72 -19.66 -13.61
N ARG A 173 -3.63 -19.57 -14.59
CA ARG A 173 -4.77 -20.50 -14.76
C ARG A 173 -5.58 -20.70 -13.46
N GLY A 174 -5.84 -19.61 -12.74
CA GLY A 174 -6.58 -19.61 -11.47
C GLY A 174 -5.79 -20.12 -10.26
N THR A 175 -4.54 -20.56 -10.43
CA THR A 175 -3.64 -20.93 -9.33
C THR A 175 -2.79 -19.73 -8.93
N VAL A 176 -2.68 -19.48 -7.62
CA VAL A 176 -1.83 -18.43 -7.07
C VAL A 176 -0.43 -19.00 -6.80
N PHE A 177 0.59 -18.25 -7.22
CA PHE A 177 1.99 -18.50 -6.91
C PHE A 177 2.50 -17.35 -6.05
N ALA A 178 3.31 -17.66 -5.04
CA ALA A 178 3.78 -16.71 -4.04
C ALA A 178 5.30 -16.75 -3.92
N GLY A 179 5.94 -15.60 -4.11
CA GLY A 179 7.37 -15.42 -3.90
C GLY A 179 7.68 -15.21 -2.42
N LEU A 180 8.43 -16.14 -1.83
CA LEU A 180 8.85 -16.12 -0.43
C LEU A 180 10.26 -15.51 -0.30
N THR A 181 10.49 -14.79 0.80
CA THR A 181 11.80 -14.29 1.22
C THR A 181 12.11 -14.81 2.62
N THR A 182 13.26 -15.47 2.78
CA THR A 182 13.84 -15.94 4.05
C THR A 182 15.36 -15.72 4.04
N TRP A 183 15.83 -14.55 4.48
CA TRP A 183 17.28 -14.25 4.49
C TRP A 183 18.14 -15.14 5.39
N TYR A 184 17.51 -15.99 6.19
CA TYR A 184 18.16 -16.91 7.13
C TYR A 184 18.24 -18.35 6.61
N ASP A 185 17.63 -18.64 5.46
CA ASP A 185 17.58 -19.97 4.86
C ASP A 185 17.57 -19.83 3.34
N ASP A 186 18.65 -20.26 2.72
CA ASP A 186 18.85 -20.36 1.27
C ASP A 186 18.85 -21.81 0.74
N THR A 187 18.51 -22.77 1.61
CA THR A 187 18.62 -24.21 1.33
C THR A 187 17.33 -24.85 0.81
N SER A 188 16.22 -24.10 0.76
CA SER A 188 14.93 -24.59 0.27
C SER A 188 14.35 -23.71 -0.84
N PRO A 189 13.48 -24.25 -1.71
CA PRO A 189 12.87 -23.45 -2.78
C PRO A 189 11.89 -22.39 -2.24
N LYS A 190 11.88 -21.21 -2.85
CA LYS A 190 11.12 -20.05 -2.36
C LYS A 190 9.98 -19.59 -3.27
N LEU A 191 9.69 -20.31 -4.36
CA LEU A 191 8.43 -20.13 -5.08
C LEU A 191 7.42 -21.13 -4.55
N LEU A 192 6.34 -20.62 -3.96
CA LEU A 192 5.25 -21.43 -3.42
C LEU A 192 4.08 -21.47 -4.40
N ARG A 193 3.48 -22.64 -4.57
CA ARG A 193 2.17 -22.84 -5.21
C ARG A 193 1.09 -22.93 -4.14
N VAL A 194 0.08 -22.09 -4.23
CA VAL A 194 -1.08 -22.10 -3.33
C VAL A 194 -2.09 -23.12 -3.85
N GLY A 195 -2.21 -24.26 -3.15
CA GLY A 195 -3.18 -25.34 -3.42
C GLY A 195 -4.34 -25.29 -2.42
N SER A 196 -5.23 -26.29 -2.43
CA SER A 196 -6.44 -26.35 -1.59
C SER A 196 -6.19 -26.49 -0.08
N GLU A 197 -5.05 -27.08 0.30
CA GLU A 197 -4.70 -27.37 1.69
C GLU A 197 -3.66 -26.39 2.28
N GLY A 198 -3.19 -25.43 1.48
CA GLY A 198 -2.17 -24.48 1.91
C GLY A 198 -1.27 -24.05 0.76
N ALA A 199 0.00 -23.81 1.06
CA ALA A 199 1.01 -23.48 0.05
C ALA A 199 2.23 -24.41 0.21
N ALA A 200 2.75 -24.89 -0.92
CA ALA A 200 3.89 -25.79 -0.98
C ALA A 200 4.90 -25.29 -2.01
N PRO A 201 6.20 -25.59 -1.88
CA PRO A 201 7.18 -25.27 -2.90
C PRO A 201 6.78 -25.84 -4.28
N VAL A 202 7.04 -25.07 -5.34
CA VAL A 202 6.87 -25.57 -6.72
C VAL A 202 7.91 -26.67 -6.97
N PRO A 203 7.49 -27.88 -7.39
CA PRO A 203 8.43 -28.96 -7.71
C PRO A 203 9.47 -28.52 -8.74
N GLY A 204 10.74 -28.85 -8.49
CA GLY A 204 11.87 -28.51 -9.37
C GLY A 204 12.32 -27.04 -9.30
N TRP A 205 11.66 -26.18 -8.51
CA TRP A 205 12.13 -24.80 -8.33
C TRP A 205 13.48 -24.78 -7.60
N PRO A 206 14.46 -23.97 -8.04
CA PRO A 206 15.76 -23.90 -7.39
C PRO A 206 15.67 -23.40 -5.94
N VAL A 207 16.63 -23.82 -5.12
CA VAL A 207 16.81 -23.28 -3.77
C VAL A 207 17.26 -21.81 -3.82
N GLY A 208 17.00 -21.08 -2.75
CA GLY A 208 17.46 -19.69 -2.62
C GLY A 208 16.91 -19.01 -1.39
N SER A 209 17.28 -17.75 -1.19
CA SER A 209 16.85 -16.95 -0.05
C SER A 209 15.61 -16.10 -0.34
N GLU A 210 15.27 -15.91 -1.62
CA GLU A 210 14.23 -14.97 -2.04
C GLU A 210 13.72 -15.25 -3.45
N VAL A 211 12.40 -15.12 -3.64
CA VAL A 211 11.75 -15.05 -4.95
C VAL A 211 10.93 -13.77 -5.06
N THR A 212 11.39 -12.81 -5.86
CA THR A 212 10.68 -11.57 -6.19
C THR A 212 11.46 -10.82 -7.29
N PRO A 213 10.80 -10.14 -8.25
CA PRO A 213 9.34 -10.09 -8.48
C PRO A 213 8.80 -11.35 -9.18
N THR A 214 7.47 -11.49 -9.25
CA THR A 214 6.75 -12.56 -9.96
C THR A 214 5.71 -11.99 -10.93
N ILE A 215 5.45 -12.66 -12.06
CA ILE A 215 4.37 -12.32 -13.01
C ILE A 215 3.94 -13.55 -13.82
N ALA A 216 2.69 -13.60 -14.30
CA ALA A 216 2.26 -14.60 -15.26
C ALA A 216 2.27 -14.05 -16.69
N TYR A 217 2.79 -14.83 -17.65
CA TYR A 217 2.87 -14.48 -19.05
C TYR A 217 2.90 -15.74 -19.94
N LYS A 218 2.08 -15.76 -21.00
CA LYS A 218 2.00 -16.84 -22.01
C LYS A 218 2.08 -18.27 -21.45
N GLY A 219 1.32 -18.56 -20.39
CA GLY A 219 1.24 -19.90 -19.80
C GLY A 219 2.30 -20.21 -18.74
N TRP A 220 3.17 -19.26 -18.41
CA TRP A 220 4.25 -19.40 -17.45
C TRP A 220 4.14 -18.36 -16.33
N VAL A 221 4.64 -18.71 -15.15
CA VAL A 221 5.02 -17.76 -14.09
C VAL A 221 6.50 -17.50 -14.20
N TYR A 222 6.86 -16.24 -14.40
CA TYR A 222 8.23 -15.74 -14.37
C TYR A 222 8.56 -15.24 -12.98
N ALA A 223 9.76 -15.56 -12.49
CA ALA A 223 10.24 -15.03 -11.24
C ALA A 223 11.75 -14.92 -11.18
N VAL A 224 12.25 -13.97 -10.40
CA VAL A 224 13.66 -13.91 -10.06
C VAL A 224 13.89 -14.73 -8.79
N ASN A 225 14.84 -15.66 -8.84
CA ASN A 225 15.30 -16.42 -7.69
C ASN A 225 16.69 -15.93 -7.27
N LYS A 226 16.84 -15.56 -6.00
CA LYS A 226 18.13 -15.18 -5.40
C LYS A 226 18.72 -16.36 -4.65
N GLY A 227 19.60 -17.09 -5.31
CA GLY A 227 20.33 -18.21 -4.76
C GLY A 227 21.73 -17.85 -4.23
N PRO A 228 22.51 -18.85 -3.81
CA PRO A 228 23.91 -18.68 -3.36
C PRO A 228 24.79 -18.03 -4.43
N ASP A 229 24.57 -18.37 -5.71
CA ASP A 229 25.35 -17.87 -6.85
C ASP A 229 24.84 -16.51 -7.39
N GLY A 230 23.90 -15.88 -6.69
CA GLY A 230 23.28 -14.62 -7.09
C GLY A 230 21.85 -14.75 -7.61
N SER A 231 21.39 -13.72 -8.33
CA SER A 231 20.02 -13.62 -8.83
C SER A 231 19.91 -14.12 -10.27
N ALA A 232 18.92 -14.96 -10.56
CA ALA A 232 18.65 -15.49 -11.89
C ALA A 232 17.16 -15.47 -12.21
N LEU A 233 16.84 -15.31 -13.50
CA LEU A 233 15.46 -15.41 -14.01
C LEU A 233 15.11 -16.88 -14.25
N TRP A 234 13.95 -17.28 -13.75
CA TRP A 234 13.38 -18.60 -13.93
C TRP A 234 11.92 -18.49 -14.34
N ARG A 235 11.37 -19.55 -14.93
CA ARG A 235 9.94 -19.67 -15.17
C ARG A 235 9.40 -21.07 -14.86
N THR A 236 8.11 -21.15 -14.59
CA THR A 236 7.38 -22.42 -14.42
C THR A 236 5.96 -22.35 -14.92
N ASP A 237 5.43 -23.41 -15.51
CA ASP A 237 4.01 -23.57 -15.82
C ASP A 237 3.24 -24.30 -14.70
N GLY A 238 3.94 -24.62 -13.60
CA GLY A 238 3.47 -25.42 -12.47
C GLY A 238 3.90 -26.89 -12.52
N GLN A 239 4.49 -27.35 -13.61
CA GLN A 239 5.04 -28.71 -13.79
C GLN A 239 6.52 -28.66 -14.19
N LEU A 240 6.84 -27.90 -15.23
CA LEU A 240 8.20 -27.69 -15.73
C LEU A 240 8.80 -26.42 -15.11
N VAL A 241 10.10 -26.46 -14.84
CA VAL A 241 10.88 -25.32 -14.34
C VAL A 241 12.08 -25.11 -15.24
N GLU A 242 12.30 -23.86 -15.68
CA GLU A 242 13.37 -23.52 -16.60
C GLU A 242 14.16 -22.30 -16.13
N LYS A 243 15.49 -22.38 -16.18
CA LYS A 243 16.37 -21.23 -16.04
C LYS A 243 16.43 -20.49 -17.36
N LEU A 244 16.33 -19.17 -17.33
CA LEU A 244 16.37 -18.34 -18.53
C LEU A 244 17.60 -17.44 -18.52
N ARG A 245 18.06 -17.08 -19.72
CA ARG A 245 18.92 -15.91 -19.90
C ARG A 245 18.05 -14.66 -19.79
N GLY A 246 18.06 -14.04 -18.61
CA GLY A 246 17.30 -12.81 -18.35
C GLY A 246 18.00 -11.55 -18.85
N PRO A 247 17.32 -10.39 -18.71
CA PRO A 247 17.92 -9.07 -18.80
C PRO A 247 19.18 -8.89 -17.95
N ASP A 248 20.10 -8.02 -18.40
CA ASP A 248 21.27 -7.68 -17.59
C ASP A 248 20.89 -6.78 -16.39
N GLY A 249 21.39 -7.14 -15.21
CA GLY A 249 21.17 -6.41 -13.96
C GLY A 249 20.12 -7.07 -13.06
N VAL A 250 19.77 -6.39 -11.96
CA VAL A 250 18.76 -6.88 -11.02
C VAL A 250 17.39 -6.46 -11.52
N ILE A 251 16.50 -7.41 -11.80
CA ILE A 251 15.12 -7.11 -12.21
C ILE A 251 14.33 -6.69 -10.98
N ASP A 252 13.84 -5.44 -10.97
CA ASP A 252 13.06 -4.87 -9.87
C ASP A 252 11.54 -5.04 -10.09
N SER A 253 11.06 -5.13 -11.34
CA SER A 253 9.63 -5.26 -11.63
C SER A 253 9.36 -5.83 -13.03
N PHE A 254 8.20 -6.48 -13.18
CA PHE A 254 7.66 -6.97 -14.45
C PHE A 254 6.31 -6.34 -14.78
N ALA A 255 5.98 -6.27 -16.07
CA ALA A 255 4.63 -5.98 -16.56
C ALA A 255 4.34 -6.73 -17.86
N SER A 256 3.07 -6.97 -18.15
CA SER A 256 2.63 -7.68 -19.35
C SER A 256 1.36 -7.05 -19.90
N ASP A 257 1.26 -6.96 -21.23
CA ASP A 257 0.02 -6.66 -21.96
C ASP A 257 -0.63 -7.91 -22.58
N GLY A 258 -0.05 -9.09 -22.32
CA GLY A 258 -0.45 -10.38 -22.91
C GLY A 258 0.33 -10.75 -24.17
N GLU A 259 0.79 -9.76 -24.93
CA GLU A 259 1.56 -9.95 -26.16
C GLU A 259 3.06 -9.87 -25.94
N GLN A 260 3.46 -9.04 -24.98
CA GLN A 260 4.83 -8.71 -24.63
C GLN A 260 4.98 -8.73 -23.12
N LEU A 261 6.15 -9.20 -22.68
CA LEU A 261 6.59 -9.11 -21.30
C LEU A 261 7.69 -8.06 -21.20
N TRP A 262 7.54 -7.20 -20.20
CA TRP A 262 8.43 -6.08 -19.92
C TRP A 262 9.08 -6.27 -18.56
N ALA A 263 10.33 -5.83 -18.43
CA ALA A 263 11.06 -5.86 -17.17
C ALA A 263 11.88 -4.60 -17.02
N VAL A 264 11.97 -4.06 -15.81
CA VAL A 264 12.96 -3.04 -15.49
C VAL A 264 14.09 -3.65 -14.69
N THR A 265 15.33 -3.39 -15.12
CA THR A 265 16.51 -3.70 -14.33
C THR A 265 17.13 -2.44 -13.75
N ALA A 266 17.62 -2.56 -12.53
CA ALA A 266 18.25 -1.47 -11.80
C ALA A 266 19.71 -1.77 -11.46
N ARG A 267 20.50 -0.70 -11.46
CA ARG A 267 21.81 -0.60 -10.80
C ARG A 267 21.79 0.69 -9.98
N ARG A 268 22.83 0.94 -9.16
CA ARG A 268 22.89 2.18 -8.37
C ARG A 268 22.87 3.39 -9.32
N GLY A 269 21.82 4.20 -9.25
CA GLY A 269 21.65 5.44 -10.05
C GLY A 269 21.43 5.25 -11.55
N SER A 270 21.08 4.04 -12.01
CA SER A 270 20.82 3.77 -13.43
C SER A 270 19.95 2.52 -13.61
N GLY A 271 19.50 2.26 -14.84
CA GLY A 271 18.81 1.03 -15.15
C GLY A 271 18.40 0.93 -16.61
N SER A 272 17.58 -0.06 -16.93
CA SER A 272 17.10 -0.27 -18.29
C SER A 272 15.71 -0.89 -18.29
N LEU A 273 14.89 -0.50 -19.27
CA LEU A 273 13.66 -1.19 -19.63
C LEU A 273 14.00 -2.24 -20.69
N TRP A 274 13.50 -3.44 -20.49
CA TRP A 274 13.68 -4.59 -21.36
C TRP A 274 12.34 -5.15 -21.79
N ARG A 275 12.35 -5.85 -22.92
CA ARG A 275 11.17 -6.42 -23.54
C ARG A 275 11.48 -7.79 -24.11
N THR A 276 10.49 -8.67 -24.09
CA THR A 276 10.49 -9.96 -24.77
C THR A 276 9.10 -10.28 -25.29
N ILE A 277 9.03 -10.95 -26.44
CA ILE A 277 7.76 -11.38 -27.07
C ILE A 277 7.52 -12.88 -26.81
N ASP A 278 8.57 -13.68 -26.72
CA ASP A 278 8.51 -15.12 -26.47
C ASP A 278 8.75 -15.48 -25.00
N GLY A 279 9.23 -14.52 -24.20
CA GLY A 279 9.56 -14.75 -22.80
C GLY A 279 10.97 -15.31 -22.56
N SER A 280 11.78 -15.53 -23.60
CA SER A 280 13.13 -16.08 -23.49
C SER A 280 14.20 -15.16 -24.07
N HIS A 281 13.89 -14.42 -25.15
CA HIS A 281 14.83 -13.52 -25.79
C HIS A 281 14.50 -12.08 -25.38
N TRP A 282 15.39 -11.48 -24.60
CA TRP A 282 15.24 -10.13 -24.05
C TRP A 282 16.04 -9.12 -24.84
N SER A 283 15.44 -7.97 -25.11
CA SER A 283 16.11 -6.84 -25.76
C SER A 283 15.96 -5.58 -24.92
N PRO A 284 17.03 -4.78 -24.75
CA PRO A 284 16.94 -3.49 -24.07
C PRO A 284 16.21 -2.52 -24.99
N VAL A 285 15.29 -1.75 -24.42
CA VAL A 285 14.42 -0.82 -25.14
C VAL A 285 14.70 0.63 -24.76
N HIS A 286 15.02 0.86 -23.49
CA HIS A 286 15.34 2.19 -22.99
C HIS A 286 16.38 2.10 -21.88
N ARG A 287 17.29 3.07 -21.81
CA ARG A 287 18.30 3.18 -20.77
C ARG A 287 18.02 4.41 -19.92
N PHE A 288 18.02 4.21 -18.61
CA PHE A 288 17.84 5.29 -17.63
C PHE A 288 19.20 5.71 -17.09
N GLU A 289 19.55 6.97 -17.35
CA GLU A 289 20.76 7.60 -16.85
C GLU A 289 20.42 8.47 -15.64
N ALA A 290 21.24 8.41 -14.59
CA ALA A 290 21.09 9.17 -13.34
C ALA A 290 19.80 8.91 -12.53
N VAL A 291 18.90 8.03 -12.97
CA VAL A 291 17.71 7.60 -12.22
C VAL A 291 17.62 6.09 -12.14
N ARG A 292 17.07 5.57 -11.04
CA ARG A 292 16.88 4.13 -10.82
C ARG A 292 15.43 3.74 -11.14
N PRO A 293 15.15 2.92 -12.17
CA PRO A 293 13.80 2.42 -12.37
C PRO A 293 13.39 1.48 -11.23
N LEU A 294 12.13 1.57 -10.81
CA LEU A 294 11.57 0.80 -9.68
C LEU A 294 10.44 -0.13 -10.10
N SER A 295 9.58 0.33 -11.01
CA SER A 295 8.35 -0.37 -11.36
C SER A 295 7.96 -0.07 -12.80
N VAL A 296 7.35 -1.05 -13.45
CA VAL A 296 6.83 -0.93 -14.81
C VAL A 296 5.36 -1.35 -14.85
N ALA A 297 4.57 -0.69 -15.69
CA ALA A 297 3.23 -1.12 -16.08
C ALA A 297 3.05 -0.92 -17.59
N VAL A 298 2.20 -1.74 -18.22
CA VAL A 298 1.76 -1.48 -19.59
C VAL A 298 0.34 -0.93 -19.54
N PHE A 299 0.11 0.20 -20.21
CA PHE A 299 -1.18 0.87 -20.23
C PHE A 299 -1.43 1.48 -21.62
N GLY A 300 -2.58 1.21 -22.22
CA GLY A 300 -2.85 1.64 -23.61
C GLY A 300 -1.84 1.11 -24.63
N GLY A 301 -1.31 -0.10 -24.41
CA GLY A 301 -0.34 -0.74 -25.29
C GLY A 301 1.10 -0.20 -25.19
N ALA A 302 1.38 0.72 -24.25
CA ALA A 302 2.70 1.29 -24.07
C ALA A 302 3.24 1.10 -22.64
N PRO A 303 4.56 0.92 -22.47
CA PRO A 303 5.18 0.80 -21.16
C PRO A 303 5.31 2.16 -20.49
N TYR A 304 5.06 2.17 -19.18
CA TYR A 304 5.34 3.29 -18.28
C TYR A 304 6.22 2.82 -17.15
N VAL A 305 7.19 3.64 -16.77
CA VAL A 305 8.19 3.29 -15.77
C VAL A 305 8.22 4.36 -14.67
N GLY A 306 7.99 3.91 -13.44
CA GLY A 306 8.24 4.72 -12.25
C GLY A 306 9.70 4.60 -11.84
N VAL A 307 10.32 5.73 -11.48
CA VAL A 307 11.73 5.77 -11.10
C VAL A 307 11.93 6.42 -9.73
N LEU A 308 13.11 6.16 -9.18
CA LEU A 308 13.69 6.84 -8.04
C LEU A 308 14.67 7.91 -8.53
N SER A 309 14.49 9.14 -8.05
CA SER A 309 15.37 10.27 -8.36
C SER A 309 15.54 11.21 -7.16
N ASP A 310 16.66 11.94 -7.13
CA ASP A 310 16.96 12.90 -6.05
C ASP A 310 16.08 14.16 -6.12
N GLY A 311 15.60 14.51 -7.32
CA GLY A 311 14.73 15.67 -7.57
C GLY A 311 13.25 15.45 -7.24
N GLY A 312 12.89 14.30 -6.67
CA GLY A 312 11.50 13.87 -6.49
C GLY A 312 11.05 12.95 -7.61
N GLY A 313 10.28 11.92 -7.25
CA GLY A 313 9.97 10.77 -8.07
C GLY A 313 9.38 11.14 -9.42
N GLU A 314 9.72 10.33 -10.43
CA GLU A 314 9.40 10.60 -11.82
C GLU A 314 8.63 9.44 -12.45
N LEU A 315 7.79 9.79 -13.43
CA LEU A 315 7.10 8.85 -14.30
C LEU A 315 7.62 9.05 -15.72
N TRP A 316 8.06 7.97 -16.34
CA TRP A 316 8.51 7.91 -17.72
C TRP A 316 7.51 7.10 -18.56
N GLY A 317 7.33 7.49 -19.82
CA GLY A 317 6.40 6.82 -20.74
C GLY A 317 6.56 7.37 -22.17
N PRO A 318 5.73 6.93 -23.13
CA PRO A 318 5.77 7.47 -24.48
C PRO A 318 5.36 8.94 -24.49
N GLU A 319 5.94 9.73 -25.40
CA GLU A 319 5.59 11.15 -25.57
C GLU A 319 4.14 11.32 -26.04
N LYS A 320 3.71 10.47 -26.96
CA LYS A 320 2.32 10.40 -27.44
C LYS A 320 1.70 9.11 -26.96
N ALA A 321 0.70 9.23 -26.11
CA ALA A 321 0.00 8.09 -25.54
C ALA A 321 -1.48 8.14 -25.84
N VAL A 322 -2.07 6.97 -26.09
CA VAL A 322 -3.51 6.81 -26.21
C VAL A 322 -4.06 6.43 -24.84
N ALA A 323 -4.98 7.23 -24.30
CA ALA A 323 -5.74 6.81 -23.13
C ALA A 323 -6.72 5.71 -23.54
N PRO A 324 -6.70 4.53 -22.89
CA PRO A 324 -7.70 3.51 -23.13
C PRO A 324 -9.09 4.03 -22.77
N GLY A 325 -10.05 3.84 -23.68
CA GLY A 325 -11.46 4.06 -23.36
C GLY A 325 -11.89 3.17 -22.19
N PHE A 326 -12.64 3.72 -21.24
CA PHE A 326 -13.17 2.95 -20.12
C PHE A 326 -14.61 3.32 -19.82
N ASN A 327 -15.53 2.39 -20.13
CA ASN A 327 -16.97 2.58 -19.96
C ASN A 327 -17.60 1.52 -19.03
N ALA A 328 -16.86 1.02 -18.03
CA ALA A 328 -17.47 0.11 -17.07
C ALA A 328 -18.26 0.88 -15.99
N PRO A 329 -19.42 0.35 -15.55
CA PRO A 329 -20.22 0.97 -14.50
C PRO A 329 -19.42 1.09 -13.20
N ILE A 330 -19.68 2.16 -12.45
CA ILE A 330 -19.12 2.33 -11.11
C ILE A 330 -19.77 1.29 -10.19
N ARG A 331 -18.94 0.51 -9.50
CA ARG A 331 -19.40 -0.46 -8.51
C ARG A 331 -19.32 0.13 -7.11
N ASP A 332 -20.29 -0.26 -6.28
CA ASP A 332 -20.30 0.14 -4.88
C ASP A 332 -19.19 -0.53 -4.08
N LEU A 333 -18.64 0.23 -3.14
CA LEU A 333 -17.70 -0.28 -2.16
C LEU A 333 -18.39 -1.27 -1.22
N PRO A 334 -17.69 -2.32 -0.77
CA PRO A 334 -18.29 -3.33 0.07
C PRO A 334 -18.55 -2.78 1.49
N LYS A 335 -19.69 -3.14 2.07
CA LYS A 335 -20.14 -2.65 3.39
C LYS A 335 -19.60 -3.54 4.51
N SER A 336 -19.10 -2.94 5.59
CA SER A 336 -18.66 -3.68 6.78
C SER A 336 -19.86 -4.09 7.66
N PRO A 337 -19.80 -5.28 8.31
CA PRO A 337 -20.84 -5.75 9.22
C PRO A 337 -20.87 -4.95 10.55
N ARG A 338 -22.04 -4.90 11.22
CA ARG A 338 -22.23 -4.24 12.52
C ARG A 338 -22.25 -5.25 13.68
N LEU A 339 -21.88 -4.82 14.89
CA LEU A 339 -22.03 -5.63 16.10
C LEU A 339 -23.46 -5.54 16.65
N SER A 340 -23.93 -6.67 17.19
CA SER A 340 -25.11 -6.70 18.05
C SER A 340 -24.86 -5.94 19.35
N ALA A 341 -25.93 -5.49 20.01
CA ALA A 341 -25.83 -4.72 21.26
C ALA A 341 -25.06 -5.47 22.38
N PRO A 342 -25.30 -6.78 22.65
CA PRO A 342 -24.55 -7.51 23.68
C PRO A 342 -23.06 -7.61 23.37
N ARG A 343 -22.70 -7.88 22.10
CA ARG A 343 -21.29 -7.97 21.68
C ARG A 343 -20.57 -6.64 21.80
N ARG A 344 -21.27 -5.54 21.51
CA ARG A 344 -20.76 -4.18 21.67
C ARG A 344 -20.51 -3.83 23.13
N GLN A 345 -21.45 -4.14 24.02
CA GLN A 345 -21.29 -3.90 25.45
C GLN A 345 -20.09 -4.67 26.01
N ALA A 346 -19.96 -5.95 25.62
CA ALA A 346 -18.81 -6.76 26.00
C ALA A 346 -17.48 -6.19 25.48
N ALA A 347 -17.45 -5.70 24.24
CA ALA A 347 -16.25 -5.08 23.66
C ALA A 347 -15.89 -3.75 24.35
N LEU A 348 -16.87 -2.93 24.73
CA LEU A 348 -16.65 -1.70 25.49
C LEU A 348 -16.10 -2.00 26.90
N ALA A 349 -16.69 -2.96 27.61
CA ALA A 349 -16.20 -3.37 28.92
C ALA A 349 -14.77 -3.93 28.86
N ALA A 350 -14.45 -4.71 27.82
CA ALA A 350 -13.10 -5.19 27.59
C ALA A 350 -12.10 -4.05 27.30
N LEU A 351 -12.52 -3.02 26.57
CA LEU A 351 -11.71 -1.82 26.35
C LEU A 351 -11.46 -1.07 27.67
N ASP A 352 -12.48 -0.88 28.49
CA ASP A 352 -12.37 -0.16 29.77
C ASP A 352 -11.37 -0.82 30.72
N LYS A 353 -11.44 -2.16 30.83
CA LYS A 353 -10.48 -2.94 31.61
C LYS A 353 -9.04 -2.74 31.15
N VAL A 354 -8.81 -2.61 29.84
CA VAL A 354 -7.47 -2.39 29.28
C VAL A 354 -7.02 -0.95 29.48
N LEU A 355 -7.91 0.04 29.32
CA LEU A 355 -7.57 1.46 29.50
C LEU A 355 -7.21 1.80 30.94
N ALA A 356 -7.82 1.13 31.92
CA ALA A 356 -7.60 1.34 33.35
C ALA A 356 -6.27 0.75 33.87
N ASP A 357 -5.70 -0.26 33.20
CA ASP A 357 -4.52 -0.98 33.68
C ASP A 357 -3.35 -0.91 32.68
N ARG A 358 -2.30 -0.15 33.05
CA ARG A 358 -1.07 0.02 32.26
C ARG A 358 -0.45 -1.30 31.81
N ASN A 359 -0.55 -2.36 32.62
CA ASN A 359 0.04 -3.66 32.29
C ASN A 359 -0.71 -4.36 31.14
N GLN A 360 -1.95 -3.95 30.87
CA GLN A 360 -2.77 -4.48 29.79
C GLN A 360 -2.65 -3.71 28.48
N TYR A 361 -1.91 -2.60 28.40
CA TYR A 361 -1.84 -1.76 27.20
C TYR A 361 -1.32 -2.50 25.95
N ARG A 362 -0.56 -3.59 26.10
CA ARG A 362 -0.19 -4.47 24.97
C ARG A 362 -1.42 -5.10 24.28
N ARG A 363 -2.57 -5.15 24.95
CA ARG A 363 -3.85 -5.69 24.47
C ARG A 363 -4.76 -4.62 23.87
N LEU A 364 -4.44 -3.33 24.01
CA LEU A 364 -5.31 -2.21 23.61
C LEU A 364 -5.76 -2.30 22.14
N ARG A 365 -4.82 -2.61 21.25
CA ARG A 365 -5.09 -2.87 19.83
C ARG A 365 -6.13 -3.97 19.56
N PHE A 366 -6.21 -4.98 20.42
CA PHE A 366 -7.15 -6.10 20.26
C PHE A 366 -8.51 -5.73 20.86
N ALA A 367 -8.50 -5.00 21.98
CA ALA A 367 -9.71 -4.55 22.64
C ALA A 367 -10.49 -3.52 21.79
N VAL A 368 -9.80 -2.62 21.10
CA VAL A 368 -10.45 -1.56 20.31
C VAL A 368 -10.94 -2.05 18.93
N ARG A 369 -10.38 -3.15 18.41
CA ARG A 369 -10.65 -3.64 17.05
C ARG A 369 -12.12 -3.96 16.76
N PRO A 370 -12.87 -4.69 17.60
CA PRO A 370 -14.30 -4.93 17.33
C PRO A 370 -15.10 -3.64 17.24
N LEU A 371 -14.77 -2.65 18.07
CA LEU A 371 -15.44 -1.35 18.14
C LEU A 371 -15.13 -0.49 16.90
N ALA A 372 -13.90 -0.55 16.39
CA ALA A 372 -13.51 0.09 15.14
C ALA A 372 -14.34 -0.39 13.95
N LEU A 373 -14.71 -1.68 13.93
CA LEU A 373 -15.44 -2.30 12.82
C LEU A 373 -16.98 -2.21 12.94
N ASP A 374 -17.51 -1.77 14.08
CA ASP A 374 -18.96 -1.78 14.35
C ASP A 374 -19.77 -0.74 13.54
N ARG A 375 -19.14 0.35 13.09
CA ARG A 375 -19.77 1.45 12.32
C ARG A 375 -21.12 1.93 12.87
N SER A 376 -21.11 2.36 14.13
CA SER A 376 -22.32 2.80 14.81
C SER A 376 -22.08 4.03 15.69
N LYS A 377 -23.06 4.94 15.68
CA LYS A 377 -23.00 6.17 16.45
C LYS A 377 -22.78 5.92 17.96
N LYS A 378 -23.51 4.96 18.55
CA LYS A 378 -23.36 4.63 19.98
C LYS A 378 -21.93 4.21 20.35
N THR A 379 -21.27 3.43 19.48
CA THR A 379 -19.87 3.04 19.70
C THR A 379 -18.95 4.25 19.56
N SER A 380 -19.15 5.10 18.56
CA SER A 380 -18.39 6.34 18.43
C SER A 380 -18.54 7.28 19.62
N ASP A 381 -19.76 7.50 20.10
CA ASP A 381 -20.01 8.36 21.27
C ASP A 381 -19.24 7.82 22.49
N ALA A 382 -19.28 6.49 22.70
CA ALA A 382 -18.53 5.82 23.76
C ALA A 382 -17.00 5.94 23.60
N LEU A 383 -16.48 5.82 22.38
CA LEU A 383 -15.05 5.99 22.09
C LEU A 383 -14.59 7.45 22.29
N ILE A 384 -15.41 8.43 21.91
CA ILE A 384 -15.13 9.86 22.10
C ILE A 384 -15.04 10.21 23.59
N GLN A 385 -15.97 9.72 24.41
CA GLN A 385 -15.94 9.94 25.87
C GLN A 385 -14.61 9.47 26.48
N ARG A 386 -14.07 8.34 25.98
CA ARG A 386 -12.81 7.75 26.46
C ARG A 386 -11.56 8.50 26.01
N LEU A 387 -11.61 9.38 25.01
CA LEU A 387 -10.44 10.14 24.55
C LEU A 387 -9.84 11.04 25.65
N SER A 388 -10.69 11.53 26.54
CA SER A 388 -10.30 12.42 27.64
C SER A 388 -9.71 11.68 28.85
N GLY A 389 -9.70 10.34 28.85
CA GLY A 389 -9.24 9.55 29.99
C GLY A 389 -10.33 9.30 31.04
N PRO A 390 -9.96 8.93 32.28
CA PRO A 390 -8.60 8.88 32.81
C PRO A 390 -7.73 7.78 32.16
N PHE A 391 -6.41 8.00 32.15
CA PHE A 391 -5.42 6.99 31.75
C PHE A 391 -4.40 6.82 32.89
N PRO A 392 -3.92 5.60 33.18
CA PRO A 392 -2.93 5.35 34.24
C PRO A 392 -1.61 6.07 33.94
N GLU A 393 -0.92 6.54 34.96
CA GLU A 393 0.35 7.26 34.75
C GLU A 393 1.50 6.38 34.23
N GLY A 394 2.45 7.02 33.55
CA GLY A 394 3.69 6.43 33.08
C GLY A 394 3.64 5.99 31.61
N SER A 395 4.35 4.92 31.28
CA SER A 395 4.53 4.47 29.90
C SER A 395 4.33 2.97 29.73
N ALA A 396 3.87 2.56 28.57
CA ALA A 396 3.67 1.16 28.18
C ALA A 396 4.52 0.79 26.95
N ARG A 397 4.83 -0.49 26.81
CA ARG A 397 5.56 -1.03 25.65
C ARG A 397 4.59 -1.23 24.48
N MET A 398 4.90 -0.64 23.31
CA MET A 398 4.10 -0.80 22.10
C MET A 398 4.81 -1.65 21.02
N PHE A 399 5.97 -1.21 20.56
CA PHE A 399 6.76 -1.87 19.51
C PHE A 399 8.20 -2.12 19.96
N GLY A 400 8.74 -3.30 19.68
CA GLY A 400 10.12 -3.62 20.07
C GLY A 400 10.34 -3.33 21.54
N ARG A 401 11.37 -2.57 21.91
CA ARG A 401 11.64 -2.12 23.29
C ARG A 401 11.10 -0.72 23.59
N ARG A 402 10.44 -0.05 22.64
CA ARG A 402 9.99 1.33 22.75
C ARG A 402 8.84 1.46 23.74
N ARG A 403 8.98 2.42 24.66
CA ARG A 403 7.97 2.82 25.63
C ARG A 403 7.31 4.12 25.18
N ILE A 404 5.99 4.19 25.32
CA ILE A 404 5.16 5.33 24.95
C ILE A 404 4.31 5.68 26.15
N ALA A 405 4.12 6.98 26.42
CA ALA A 405 3.21 7.43 27.46
C ALA A 405 1.81 6.82 27.23
N THR A 406 1.20 6.34 28.31
CA THR A 406 -0.09 5.62 28.29
C THR A 406 -1.19 6.44 27.65
N ASP A 407 -1.32 7.71 28.02
CA ASP A 407 -2.26 8.67 27.42
C ASP A 407 -2.11 8.77 25.88
N ARG A 408 -0.88 8.90 25.38
CA ARG A 408 -0.58 8.98 23.95
C ARG A 408 -0.95 7.68 23.24
N MET A 409 -0.63 6.53 23.85
CA MET A 409 -0.96 5.22 23.30
C MET A 409 -2.48 5.00 23.28
N ALA A 410 -3.19 5.34 24.36
CA ALA A 410 -4.64 5.24 24.44
C ALA A 410 -5.31 6.06 23.35
N GLN A 411 -4.98 7.36 23.28
CA GLN A 411 -5.57 8.28 22.31
C GLN A 411 -5.25 7.88 20.86
N TRP A 412 -4.05 7.39 20.59
CA TRP A 412 -3.69 6.85 19.27
C TRP A 412 -4.65 5.74 18.80
N TYR A 413 -4.91 4.73 19.64
CA TYR A 413 -5.80 3.62 19.29
C TYR A 413 -7.29 4.00 19.30
N LEU A 414 -7.70 4.92 20.17
CA LEU A 414 -9.07 5.43 20.19
C LEU A 414 -9.39 6.25 18.93
N LEU A 415 -8.46 7.12 18.51
CA LEU A 415 -8.60 7.89 17.26
C LEU A 415 -8.62 6.98 16.03
N TRP A 416 -7.78 5.94 15.99
CA TRP A 416 -7.85 4.89 14.96
C TRP A 416 -9.23 4.24 14.89
N ALA A 417 -9.75 3.81 16.04
CA ALA A 417 -11.04 3.13 16.08
C ALA A 417 -12.20 4.05 15.68
N LEU A 418 -12.15 5.33 16.08
CA LEU A 418 -13.09 6.34 15.61
C LEU A 418 -13.04 6.53 14.09
N ALA A 419 -11.83 6.62 13.53
CA ALA A 419 -11.64 6.76 12.10
C ALA A 419 -12.26 5.60 11.30
N HIS A 420 -12.09 4.35 11.75
CA HIS A 420 -12.70 3.19 11.11
C HIS A 420 -14.21 3.06 11.36
N ASN A 421 -14.68 3.45 12.54
CA ASN A 421 -16.11 3.41 12.85
C ASN A 421 -16.88 4.40 11.95
N GLY A 422 -16.26 5.55 11.63
CA GLY A 422 -16.77 6.46 10.61
C GLY A 422 -17.97 7.32 11.07
N GLN A 423 -18.13 7.52 12.37
CA GLN A 423 -19.19 8.35 12.99
C GLN A 423 -18.63 9.19 14.15
N GLY A 424 -19.21 10.37 14.39
CA GLY A 424 -18.87 11.23 15.52
C GLY A 424 -17.93 12.39 15.15
N ARG A 425 -17.24 12.96 16.16
CA ARG A 425 -16.39 14.15 16.03
C ARG A 425 -15.11 14.00 16.84
N VAL A 426 -13.97 14.37 16.25
CA VAL A 426 -12.69 14.48 16.95
C VAL A 426 -12.56 15.89 17.54
N PRO A 427 -12.23 16.01 18.83
CA PRO A 427 -11.92 17.30 19.44
C PRO A 427 -10.75 18.00 18.75
N LEU A 428 -10.93 19.27 18.36
CA LEU A 428 -9.94 20.04 17.58
C LEU A 428 -8.58 20.17 18.25
N ARG A 429 -8.54 20.17 19.59
CA ARG A 429 -7.29 20.20 20.37
C ARG A 429 -6.28 19.15 19.91
N TYR A 430 -6.72 17.99 19.40
CA TYR A 430 -5.80 16.96 18.92
C TYR A 430 -5.09 17.33 17.61
N LEU A 431 -5.68 18.19 16.78
CA LEU A 431 -5.04 18.76 15.60
C LEU A 431 -4.06 19.88 15.94
N ASP A 432 -4.15 20.48 17.13
CA ASP A 432 -3.31 21.62 17.54
C ASP A 432 -2.09 21.22 18.38
N ILE A 433 -2.03 19.97 18.86
CA ILE A 433 -0.90 19.46 19.65
C ILE A 433 0.43 19.65 18.87
N PRO A 434 1.44 20.32 19.45
CA PRO A 434 2.74 20.48 18.80
C PRO A 434 3.39 19.14 18.48
N TRP A 435 4.11 19.07 17.35
CA TRP A 435 4.95 17.92 17.08
C TRP A 435 6.17 17.91 17.99
N THR A 436 6.33 16.87 18.81
CA THR A 436 7.48 16.77 19.73
C THR A 436 8.35 15.54 19.49
N SER A 437 8.07 14.78 18.44
CA SER A 437 8.71 13.49 18.21
C SER A 437 10.03 13.69 17.47
N LYS A 438 11.13 13.23 18.07
CA LYS A 438 12.43 13.19 17.40
C LYS A 438 12.43 12.17 16.25
N PRO A 439 13.18 12.43 15.16
CA PRO A 439 13.39 11.47 14.08
C PRO A 439 13.87 10.11 14.60
N ASN A 440 13.47 9.03 13.94
CA ASN A 440 13.91 7.68 14.29
C ASN A 440 13.95 6.78 13.04
N ARG A 441 14.85 5.80 13.03
CA ARG A 441 15.06 4.91 11.87
C ARG A 441 13.81 4.14 11.41
N ALA A 442 12.86 3.84 12.29
CA ALA A 442 11.63 3.17 11.82
C ALA A 442 10.64 4.15 11.17
N GLU A 443 10.83 5.46 11.37
CA GLU A 443 9.89 6.52 11.00
C GLU A 443 8.45 6.27 11.46
N LYS A 444 8.27 5.42 12.49
CA LYS A 444 6.98 5.16 13.13
C LYS A 444 6.78 6.16 14.26
N TYR A 445 5.71 6.92 14.20
CA TYR A 445 5.41 7.94 15.19
C TYR A 445 4.03 7.75 15.78
N ILE A 446 3.95 7.83 17.10
CA ILE A 446 2.73 7.60 17.87
C ILE A 446 2.43 8.92 18.59
N GLN A 447 1.78 9.82 17.86
CA GLN A 447 1.33 11.12 18.37
C GLN A 447 -0.06 11.44 17.81
N GLN A 448 -0.81 12.18 18.60
CA GLN A 448 -2.23 12.45 18.37
C GLN A 448 -2.52 13.24 17.08
N PRO A 449 -1.74 14.28 16.69
CA PRO A 449 -2.04 15.05 15.47
C PRO A 449 -2.18 14.19 14.22
N LEU A 450 -1.31 13.19 14.12
CA LEU A 450 -1.26 12.27 13.00
C LEU A 450 -2.54 11.41 12.91
N ALA A 451 -2.92 10.75 14.02
CA ALA A 451 -4.16 9.97 14.07
C ALA A 451 -5.41 10.85 13.97
N ALA A 452 -5.36 12.08 14.47
CA ALA A 452 -6.47 13.02 14.47
C ALA A 452 -6.80 13.53 13.06
N ALA A 453 -5.79 13.89 12.25
CA ALA A 453 -5.99 14.31 10.86
C ALA A 453 -6.72 13.25 10.04
N TRP A 454 -6.34 12.00 10.23
CA TRP A 454 -7.00 10.86 9.61
C TRP A 454 -8.41 10.62 10.13
N ALA A 455 -8.59 10.69 11.45
CA ALA A 455 -9.90 10.52 12.04
C ALA A 455 -10.88 11.61 11.56
N VAL A 456 -10.51 12.89 11.54
CA VAL A 456 -11.41 13.95 11.02
C VAL A 456 -11.81 13.71 9.57
N ALA A 457 -10.87 13.27 8.72
CA ALA A 457 -11.13 12.96 7.32
C ALA A 457 -12.12 11.81 7.18
N ARG A 458 -11.91 10.72 7.93
CA ARG A 458 -12.79 9.54 7.88
C ARG A 458 -14.18 9.78 8.48
N LEU A 459 -14.28 10.69 9.44
CA LEU A 459 -15.53 11.12 10.04
C LEU A 459 -16.28 12.15 9.17
N ASN A 460 -15.69 12.59 8.05
CA ASN A 460 -16.20 13.67 7.21
C ASN A 460 -16.47 14.96 8.01
N GLN A 461 -15.60 15.27 8.98
CA GLN A 461 -15.71 16.45 9.84
C GLN A 461 -15.26 17.70 9.09
N ARG A 462 -16.14 18.25 8.27
CA ARG A 462 -15.87 19.35 7.32
C ARG A 462 -16.27 20.75 7.81
N ASP A 463 -16.51 20.91 9.11
CA ASP A 463 -16.86 22.23 9.68
C ASP A 463 -15.71 23.23 9.56
N ARG A 464 -16.04 24.53 9.55
CA ARG A 464 -15.09 25.62 9.32
C ARG A 464 -13.91 25.59 10.29
N ALA A 465 -14.14 25.26 11.57
CA ALA A 465 -13.08 25.22 12.56
C ALA A 465 -12.11 24.06 12.30
N THR A 466 -12.61 22.89 11.89
CA THR A 466 -11.77 21.76 11.49
C THR A 466 -10.92 22.07 10.26
N LEU A 467 -11.52 22.64 9.20
CA LEU A 467 -10.77 23.02 8.00
C LEU A 467 -9.72 24.10 8.30
N SER A 468 -10.06 25.09 9.13
CA SER A 468 -9.13 26.12 9.58
C SER A 468 -7.92 25.53 10.33
N ALA A 469 -8.15 24.59 11.24
CA ALA A 469 -7.08 23.92 11.98
C ALA A 469 -6.13 23.13 11.05
N LEU A 470 -6.67 22.40 10.07
CA LEU A 470 -5.88 21.68 9.08
C LEU A 470 -5.06 22.64 8.19
N ILE A 471 -5.68 23.72 7.69
CA ILE A 471 -5.01 24.73 6.85
C ILE A 471 -3.88 25.42 7.62
N LYS A 472 -4.11 25.81 8.88
CA LYS A 472 -3.09 26.44 9.74
C LYS A 472 -1.88 25.54 9.98
N ARG A 473 -2.05 24.21 9.88
CA ARG A 473 -0.98 23.24 10.14
C ARG A 473 -0.11 22.93 8.92
N LEU A 474 -0.54 23.27 7.70
CA LEU A 474 0.15 22.87 6.46
C LEU A 474 1.64 23.29 6.40
N ASP A 475 2.02 24.38 7.05
CA ASP A 475 3.39 24.89 7.09
C ASP A 475 3.81 25.31 8.51
N ARG A 476 3.26 24.64 9.52
CA ARG A 476 3.61 24.92 10.91
C ARG A 476 5.11 24.64 11.14
N PRO A 477 5.88 25.61 11.65
CA PRO A 477 7.29 25.38 11.96
C PRO A 477 7.50 24.19 12.90
N GLY A 478 8.46 23.32 12.57
CA GLY A 478 8.81 22.13 13.33
C GLY A 478 8.01 20.87 12.98
N ASP A 479 6.93 20.97 12.21
CA ASP A 479 6.24 19.79 11.68
C ASP A 479 7.07 19.19 10.51
N PRO A 480 7.27 17.86 10.48
CA PRO A 480 7.96 17.22 9.37
C PRO A 480 7.09 17.19 8.11
N LYS A 481 7.71 17.26 6.92
CA LYS A 481 6.99 17.31 5.62
C LYS A 481 5.96 16.18 5.43
N TRP A 482 6.21 14.99 5.94
CA TRP A 482 5.27 13.87 5.83
C TRP A 482 4.01 14.07 6.68
N LEU A 483 4.06 14.86 7.76
CA LEU A 483 2.90 15.23 8.56
C LEU A 483 2.03 16.25 7.81
N THR A 484 2.64 17.12 7.01
CA THR A 484 1.93 17.95 6.04
C THR A 484 1.14 17.08 5.06
N GLY A 485 1.70 15.93 4.64
CA GLY A 485 1.00 14.94 3.81
C GLY A 485 -0.31 14.44 4.43
N ASP A 486 -0.32 14.19 5.74
CA ASP A 486 -1.55 13.79 6.45
C ASP A 486 -2.61 14.90 6.45
N MET A 487 -2.19 16.17 6.61
CA MET A 487 -3.10 17.31 6.54
C MET A 487 -3.63 17.53 5.12
N VAL A 488 -2.76 17.42 4.11
CA VAL A 488 -3.13 17.47 2.69
C VAL A 488 -4.13 16.37 2.35
N GLY A 489 -3.87 15.14 2.80
CA GLY A 489 -4.78 14.00 2.64
C GLY A 489 -6.14 14.25 3.28
N ALA A 490 -6.16 14.76 4.51
CA ALA A 490 -7.39 15.09 5.21
C ALA A 490 -8.19 16.20 4.52
N LEU A 491 -7.54 17.30 4.13
CA LEU A 491 -8.17 18.39 3.38
C LEU A 491 -8.71 17.90 2.03
N THR A 492 -7.93 17.08 1.35
CA THR A 492 -8.32 16.48 0.08
C THR A 492 -9.61 15.66 0.22
N ASP A 493 -9.69 14.82 1.26
CA ASP A 493 -10.86 14.00 1.54
C ASP A 493 -12.10 14.82 1.93
N LEU A 494 -11.93 15.84 2.76
CA LEU A 494 -13.02 16.65 3.28
C LEU A 494 -13.60 17.64 2.25
N THR A 495 -12.81 18.02 1.25
CA THR A 495 -13.14 19.12 0.34
C THR A 495 -13.30 18.69 -1.11
N GLY A 496 -12.78 17.51 -1.49
CA GLY A 496 -12.67 17.06 -2.87
C GLY A 496 -11.65 17.84 -3.71
N LYS A 497 -10.98 18.86 -3.15
CA LYS A 497 -9.92 19.60 -3.84
C LYS A 497 -8.64 18.76 -3.88
N ARG A 498 -7.91 18.84 -4.98
CA ARG A 498 -6.72 18.00 -5.26
C ARG A 498 -5.46 18.84 -5.45
N PHE A 499 -5.27 19.87 -4.62
CA PHE A 499 -4.10 20.76 -4.72
C PHE A 499 -2.79 20.09 -4.27
N GLY A 500 -2.86 18.90 -3.66
CA GLY A 500 -1.68 18.19 -3.18
C GLY A 500 -0.89 19.08 -2.21
N TYR A 501 0.42 19.18 -2.43
CA TYR A 501 1.35 19.92 -1.58
C TYR A 501 1.45 21.42 -1.92
N ASP A 502 0.61 21.96 -2.82
CA ASP A 502 0.51 23.41 -3.05
C ASP A 502 -0.22 24.09 -1.88
N VAL A 503 0.53 24.42 -0.83
CA VAL A 503 0.05 25.16 0.34
C VAL A 503 -0.54 26.52 -0.05
N GLY A 504 0.00 27.16 -1.08
CA GLY A 504 -0.51 28.43 -1.60
C GLY A 504 -1.91 28.29 -2.18
N ALA A 505 -2.16 27.25 -2.98
CA ALA A 505 -3.50 26.95 -3.51
C ALA A 505 -4.49 26.63 -2.39
N TRP A 506 -4.10 25.85 -1.38
CA TRP A 506 -4.94 25.60 -0.21
C TRP A 506 -5.30 26.89 0.53
N ARG A 507 -4.34 27.79 0.73
CA ARG A 507 -4.57 29.08 1.39
C ARG A 507 -5.44 30.04 0.58
N ARG A 508 -5.19 30.16 -0.73
CA ARG A 508 -6.03 30.95 -1.64
C ARG A 508 -7.46 30.44 -1.60
N TRP A 509 -7.63 29.15 -1.85
CA TRP A 509 -8.95 28.50 -1.77
C TRP A 509 -9.63 28.71 -0.41
N TRP A 510 -8.90 28.66 0.70
CA TRP A 510 -9.47 28.90 2.02
C TRP A 510 -9.93 30.35 2.22
N ARG A 511 -9.15 31.34 1.76
CA ARG A 511 -9.51 32.78 1.86
C ARG A 511 -10.69 33.14 0.97
N ASP A 512 -10.76 32.55 -0.22
CA ASP A 512 -11.75 32.89 -1.24
C ASP A 512 -13.12 32.20 -0.98
N ARG A 513 -13.24 31.42 0.10
CA ARG A 513 -14.52 30.84 0.48
C ARG A 513 -15.41 31.92 1.09
N PRO A 514 -16.61 32.16 0.53
CA PRO A 514 -17.58 33.01 1.20
C PRO A 514 -17.88 32.44 2.60
N ASP A 515 -17.98 33.34 3.58
CA ASP A 515 -18.50 32.96 4.89
C ASP A 515 -19.92 32.41 4.71
N PRO A 516 -20.24 31.27 5.33
CA PRO A 516 -21.57 30.67 5.22
C PRO A 516 -22.67 31.58 5.75
#